data_AF-A0A9R1FNN7-F1
#
_entry.id   AF-A0A9R1FNN7-F1
#
_cell.length_a   1.000
_cell.length_b   1.000
_cell.length_c   1.000
_cell.angle_alpha   90.00
_cell.angle_beta   90.00
_cell.angle_gamma   90.00
#
_symmetry.space_group_name_H-M   'P 1'
#
loop_
_entity.id
_entity.type
_entity.pdbx_description
1 polymer ?
#
loop_
_entity_poly.entity_id
_entity_poly.type
_entity_poly.pdbx_seq_one_letter_code
_entity_poly.pdbx_strand_id
1 'polypeptide(L)'
;MSASDLPDELWARVLELGAASAALGFRDLCCLAIASRRLRRLSLHPALWSGLLSRDFPSQSQPSSFPSSSSQQQQPDPKSLYRTKFERHKLRMAEARRRAVYEAEGRVVACRRRLTELEESMCAEGDRIKATAQELDSLERV
;
A
#
# COMPACT_ATOMS: atom_id res chain seq x y z
N MET A 1 -1.31 17.52 36.87
CA MET A 1 -0.18 16.58 36.72
C MET A 1 0.24 16.63 35.28
N SER A 2 1.44 17.13 35.02
CA SER A 2 1.93 17.33 33.65
C SER A 2 2.56 16.02 33.17
N ALA A 3 2.50 15.76 31.86
CA ALA A 3 3.15 14.61 31.24
C ALA A 3 4.66 14.50 31.55
N SER A 4 5.29 15.62 31.92
CA SER A 4 6.68 15.74 32.38
C SER A 4 6.97 15.04 33.71
N ASP A 5 5.96 14.83 34.56
CA ASP A 5 6.14 14.44 35.96
C ASP A 5 6.24 12.92 36.13
N LEU A 6 5.83 12.18 35.11
CA LEU A 6 5.88 10.72 35.09
C LEU A 6 7.34 10.24 34.87
N PRO A 7 7.87 9.23 35.58
CA PRO A 7 9.22 8.65 35.38
C PRO A 7 9.49 8.05 33.99
N ASP A 8 10.77 7.90 33.62
CA ASP A 8 11.20 7.41 32.29
C ASP A 8 10.77 5.94 32.07
N GLU A 9 10.76 5.14 33.12
CA GLU A 9 10.39 3.72 33.12
C GLU A 9 8.90 3.55 32.77
N LEU A 10 8.05 4.41 33.33
CA LEU A 10 6.62 4.40 33.03
C LEU A 10 6.34 4.91 31.62
N TRP A 11 7.04 5.94 31.15
CA TRP A 11 6.94 6.36 29.76
C TRP A 11 7.43 5.29 28.78
N ALA A 12 8.55 4.62 29.07
CA ALA A 12 9.03 3.51 28.25
C ALA A 12 7.97 2.41 28.18
N ARG A 13 7.36 2.05 29.32
CA ARG A 13 6.29 1.05 29.36
C ARG A 13 5.05 1.46 28.58
N VAL A 14 4.64 2.72 28.66
CA VAL A 14 3.52 3.27 27.88
C VAL A 14 3.81 3.15 26.38
N LEU A 15 5.02 3.51 25.94
CA LEU A 15 5.42 3.40 24.54
C LEU A 15 5.46 1.95 24.06
N GLU A 16 5.97 1.03 24.89
CA GLU A 16 6.01 -0.41 24.59
C GLU A 16 4.60 -1.00 24.44
N LEU A 17 3.71 -0.72 25.38
CA LEU A 17 2.32 -1.18 25.33
C LEU A 17 1.59 -0.59 24.14
N GLY A 18 1.79 0.70 23.84
CA GLY A 18 1.23 1.35 22.66
C GLY A 18 1.73 0.73 21.35
N ALA A 19 3.02 0.44 21.25
CA ALA A 19 3.60 -0.24 20.10
C ALA A 19 3.11 -1.69 19.97
N ALA A 20 2.97 -2.43 21.07
CA ALA A 20 2.46 -3.80 21.05
C ALA A 20 0.98 -3.87 20.65
N SER A 21 0.15 -2.94 21.13
CA SER A 21 -1.31 -2.90 20.90
C SER A 21 -1.75 -2.25 19.58
N ALA A 22 -0.81 -1.80 18.74
CA ALA A 22 -1.10 -1.02 17.53
C ALA A 22 -1.71 0.38 17.77
N ALA A 23 -1.82 0.82 19.02
CA ALA A 23 -2.22 2.19 19.36
C ALA A 23 -1.15 3.22 18.97
N LEU A 24 0.13 2.81 18.94
CA LEU A 24 1.25 3.63 18.45
C LEU A 24 1.94 2.92 17.28
N GLY A 25 2.01 3.61 16.14
CA GLY A 25 2.78 3.22 14.97
C GLY A 25 4.13 3.92 14.89
N PHE A 26 4.92 3.56 13.88
CA PHE A 26 6.23 4.19 13.66
C PHE A 26 6.12 5.72 13.46
N ARG A 27 5.03 6.19 12.82
CA ARG A 27 4.79 7.61 12.57
C ARG A 27 4.60 8.36 13.88
N ASP A 28 3.83 7.79 14.80
CA ASP A 28 3.55 8.39 16.10
C ASP A 28 4.84 8.49 16.92
N LEU A 29 5.67 7.44 16.91
CA LEU A 29 6.99 7.47 17.56
C LEU A 29 7.89 8.55 16.96
N CYS A 30 7.88 8.75 15.64
CA CYS A 30 8.61 9.85 15.00
C CYS A 30 8.08 11.23 15.42
N CYS A 31 6.75 11.40 15.52
CA CYS A 31 6.13 12.63 15.99
C CYS A 31 6.49 12.92 17.46
N LEU A 32 6.42 11.91 18.34
CA LEU A 32 6.80 12.03 19.75
C LEU A 32 8.29 12.38 19.91
N ALA A 33 9.16 11.82 19.06
CA ALA A 33 10.58 12.14 19.04
C ALA A 33 10.89 13.58 18.63
N ILE A 34 10.00 14.22 17.87
CA ILE A 34 10.10 15.64 17.51
C ILE A 34 9.56 16.51 18.66
N ALA A 35 8.47 16.08 19.29
CA ALA A 35 7.78 16.84 20.33
C ALA A 35 8.59 17.03 21.62
N SER A 36 9.46 16.08 21.98
CA SER A 36 10.25 16.16 23.22
C SER A 36 11.60 15.45 23.11
N ARG A 37 12.66 16.08 23.65
CA ARG A 37 13.99 15.45 23.76
C ARG A 37 13.95 14.17 24.61
N ARG A 38 13.13 14.18 25.66
CA ARG A 38 12.93 13.03 26.55
C ARG A 38 12.30 11.86 25.80
N LEU A 39 11.19 12.12 25.12
CA LEU A 39 10.49 11.11 24.31
C LEU A 39 11.34 10.66 23.11
N ARG A 40 12.17 11.53 22.55
CA ARG A 40 13.16 11.15 21.53
C ARG A 40 14.09 10.06 22.04
N ARG A 41 14.67 10.22 23.24
CA ARG A 41 15.54 9.19 23.83
C ARG A 41 14.79 7.88 24.02
N LEU A 42 13.59 7.94 24.58
CA LEU A 42 12.78 6.75 24.84
C LEU A 42 12.33 6.04 23.55
N SER A 43 11.99 6.80 22.51
CA SER A 43 11.60 6.27 21.20
C SER A 43 12.75 5.55 20.46
N LEU A 44 14.00 5.70 20.91
CA LEU A 44 15.16 5.04 20.32
C LEU A 44 15.42 3.65 20.93
N HIS A 45 14.67 3.23 21.96
CA HIS A 45 14.88 1.93 22.57
C HIS A 45 14.69 0.79 21.55
N PRO A 46 15.67 -0.12 21.42
CA PRO A 46 15.62 -1.21 20.44
C PRO A 46 14.38 -2.12 20.58
N ALA A 47 13.94 -2.35 21.82
CA ALA A 47 12.77 -3.19 22.13
C ALA A 47 11.48 -2.72 21.45
N LEU A 48 11.28 -1.41 21.34
CA LEU A 48 10.12 -0.81 20.67
C LEU A 48 10.12 -1.17 19.18
N TRP A 49 11.26 -0.99 18.53
CA TRP A 49 11.40 -1.24 17.09
C TRP A 49 11.40 -2.73 16.77
N SER A 50 11.94 -3.60 17.65
CA SER A 50 11.78 -5.04 17.50
C SER A 50 10.33 -5.48 17.64
N GLY A 51 9.57 -4.89 18.58
CA GLY A 51 8.13 -5.16 18.71
C GLY A 51 7.36 -4.74 17.46
N LEU A 52 7.61 -3.54 16.94
CA LEU A 52 7.02 -3.06 15.68
C LEU A 52 7.42 -3.94 14.48
N LEU A 53 8.67 -4.37 14.40
CA LEU A 53 9.15 -5.28 13.36
C LEU A 53 8.39 -6.61 13.36
N SER A 54 8.24 -7.22 14.54
CA SER A 54 7.53 -8.49 14.69
C SER A 54 6.04 -8.36 14.35
N ARG A 55 5.42 -7.22 14.70
CA ARG A 55 4.01 -6.94 14.43
C ARG A 55 3.73 -6.62 12.96
N ASP A 56 4.50 -5.70 12.38
CA ASP A 56 4.23 -5.17 11.03
C ASP A 56 4.84 -6.05 9.92
N PHE A 57 5.87 -6.84 10.25
CA PHE A 57 6.60 -7.69 9.31
C PHE A 57 6.82 -9.11 9.85
N PRO A 58 5.74 -9.85 10.17
CA PRO A 58 5.80 -11.16 10.86
C PRO A 58 6.53 -12.24 10.06
N SER A 59 6.57 -12.14 8.72
CA SER A 59 7.07 -13.17 7.82
C SER A 59 8.60 -13.25 7.71
N GLN A 60 9.37 -12.36 8.35
CA GLN A 60 10.83 -12.24 8.18
C GLN A 60 11.55 -11.87 9.49
N SER A 61 11.03 -12.32 10.63
CA SER A 61 11.73 -12.30 11.93
C SER A 61 12.58 -13.56 12.16
N GLN A 62 12.52 -14.54 11.24
CA GLN A 62 13.50 -15.63 11.19
C GLN A 62 14.82 -15.06 10.63
N PRO A 63 15.95 -15.17 11.35
CA PRO A 63 17.23 -14.93 10.75
C PRO A 63 17.36 -15.94 9.60
N SER A 64 17.39 -15.45 8.37
CA SER A 64 17.81 -16.26 7.23
C SER A 64 19.16 -16.86 7.59
N SER A 65 19.19 -18.19 7.75
CA SER A 65 20.37 -18.99 7.97
C SER A 65 21.36 -18.77 6.82
N PHE A 66 22.19 -17.74 6.93
CA PHE A 66 23.41 -17.63 6.14
C PHE A 66 24.49 -18.41 6.87
N PRO A 67 25.30 -19.23 6.17
CA PRO A 67 26.30 -20.07 6.81
C PRO A 67 27.37 -19.19 7.45
N SER A 68 27.77 -19.64 8.63
CA SER A 68 28.74 -19.04 9.55
C SER A 68 30.07 -18.72 8.86
N SER A 69 30.32 -17.44 8.61
CA SER A 69 31.66 -16.91 8.48
C SER A 69 31.87 -15.90 9.59
N SER A 70 32.69 -16.31 10.55
CA SER A 70 33.11 -15.58 11.74
C SER A 70 33.68 -14.22 11.39
N SER A 71 32.87 -13.19 11.55
CA SER A 71 33.29 -11.83 11.86
C SER A 71 32.20 -11.25 12.75
N GLN A 72 32.57 -10.55 13.83
CA GLN A 72 31.66 -9.86 14.76
C GLN A 72 30.61 -9.04 13.99
N GLN A 73 29.47 -9.66 13.68
CA GLN A 73 28.35 -9.02 13.00
C GLN A 73 27.62 -8.20 14.07
N GLN A 74 27.90 -6.90 14.09
CA GLN A 74 27.05 -5.93 14.77
C GLN A 74 25.62 -6.16 14.30
N GLN A 75 24.76 -6.64 15.21
CA GLN A 75 23.34 -6.79 14.92
C GLN A 75 22.81 -5.43 14.41
N PRO A 76 22.13 -5.38 13.25
CA PRO A 76 21.65 -4.13 12.71
C PRO A 76 20.67 -3.48 13.69
N ASP A 77 20.81 -2.18 13.92
CA ASP A 77 19.90 -1.40 14.76
C ASP A 77 18.44 -1.65 14.34
N PRO A 78 17.56 -2.15 15.22
CA PRO A 78 16.19 -2.51 14.87
C PRO A 78 15.40 -1.38 14.21
N LYS A 79 15.69 -0.12 14.55
CA LYS A 79 15.06 1.05 13.91
C LYS A 79 15.49 1.20 12.45
N SER A 80 16.78 1.04 12.15
CA SER A 80 17.30 1.05 10.78
C SER A 80 16.71 -0.08 9.92
N LEU A 81 16.56 -1.27 10.50
CA LEU A 81 15.96 -2.43 9.84
C LEU A 81 14.47 -2.19 9.55
N TYR A 82 13.73 -1.66 10.53
CA TYR A 82 12.33 -1.27 10.34
C TYR A 82 12.18 -0.26 9.22
N ARG A 83 13.00 0.80 9.20
CA ARG A 83 12.98 1.82 8.15
C ARG A 83 13.16 1.19 6.77
N THR A 84 14.13 0.29 6.62
CA THR A 84 14.40 -0.37 5.33
C THR A 84 13.23 -1.24 4.88
N LYS A 85 12.65 -2.05 5.79
CA LYS A 85 11.47 -2.88 5.50
C LYS A 85 10.26 -2.04 5.15
N PHE A 86 10.03 -0.96 5.88
CA PHE A 86 8.94 -0.02 5.63
C PHE A 86 9.03 0.61 4.25
N GLU A 87 10.20 1.15 3.85
CA GLU A 87 10.36 1.74 2.51
C GLU A 87 10.13 0.71 1.40
N ARG A 88 10.66 -0.51 1.55
CA ARG A 88 10.39 -1.61 0.61
C ARG A 88 8.90 -1.96 0.53
N HIS A 89 8.21 -2.01 1.66
CA HIS A 89 6.77 -2.27 1.71
C HIS A 89 5.97 -1.16 1.04
N LYS A 90 6.30 0.10 1.35
CA LYS A 90 5.68 1.29 0.76
C LYS A 90 5.82 1.30 -0.77
N LEU A 91 7.01 0.99 -1.30
CA LEU A 91 7.25 0.89 -2.74
C LEU A 91 6.39 -0.22 -3.37
N ARG A 92 6.37 -1.42 -2.78
CA ARG A 92 5.53 -2.53 -3.26
C ARG A 92 4.05 -2.16 -3.30
N MET A 93 3.54 -1.49 -2.26
CA MET A 93 2.15 -1.03 -2.22
C MET A 93 1.87 0.04 -3.28
N ALA A 94 2.79 0.96 -3.51
CA ALA A 94 2.65 1.97 -4.56
C ALA A 94 2.60 1.34 -5.96
N GLU A 95 3.48 0.37 -6.24
CA GLU A 95 3.45 -0.33 -7.52
C GLU A 95 2.19 -1.18 -7.70
N ALA A 96 1.73 -1.88 -6.65
CA ALA A 96 0.49 -2.65 -6.71
C ALA A 96 -0.71 -1.76 -7.04
N ARG A 97 -0.80 -0.58 -6.40
CA ARG A 97 -1.82 0.43 -6.73
C ARG A 97 -1.71 0.88 -8.18
N ARG A 98 -0.50 1.15 -8.67
CA ARG A 98 -0.28 1.55 -10.07
C ARG A 98 -0.73 0.48 -11.06
N ARG A 99 -0.43 -0.79 -10.80
CA ARG A 99 -0.90 -1.93 -11.62
C ARG A 99 -2.43 -2.00 -11.65
N ALA A 100 -3.07 -1.89 -10.49
CA ALA A 100 -4.54 -1.91 -10.40
C ALA A 100 -5.20 -0.77 -11.21
N VAL A 101 -4.58 0.42 -11.22
CA VAL A 101 -5.04 1.55 -12.05
C VAL A 101 -4.93 1.21 -13.54
N TYR A 102 -3.77 0.72 -13.99
CA TYR A 102 -3.58 0.37 -15.41
C TYR A 102 -4.51 -0.75 -15.88
N GLU A 103 -4.81 -1.73 -15.04
CA GLU A 103 -5.80 -2.75 -15.35
C GLU A 103 -7.20 -2.16 -15.50
N ALA A 104 -7.58 -1.21 -14.65
CA ALA A 104 -8.86 -0.52 -14.75
C ALA A 104 -8.94 0.34 -16.02
N GLU A 105 -7.90 1.11 -16.32
CA GLU A 105 -7.80 1.91 -17.55
C GLU A 105 -7.86 1.02 -18.80
N GLY A 106 -7.15 -0.11 -18.79
CA GLY A 106 -7.19 -1.09 -19.88
C GLY A 106 -8.59 -1.63 -20.13
N ARG A 107 -9.35 -1.94 -19.07
CA ARG A 107 -10.78 -2.33 -19.19
C ARG A 107 -11.62 -1.21 -19.81
N VAL A 108 -11.42 0.04 -19.39
CA VAL A 108 -12.15 1.20 -19.94
C VAL A 108 -11.87 1.36 -21.44
N VAL A 109 -10.61 1.25 -21.86
CA VAL A 109 -10.23 1.34 -23.28
C VAL A 109 -10.88 0.22 -24.10
N ALA A 110 -10.83 -1.02 -23.60
CA ALA A 110 -11.46 -2.15 -24.28
C ALA A 110 -12.98 -1.98 -24.40
N CYS A 111 -13.65 -1.52 -23.34
CA CYS A 111 -15.07 -1.22 -23.35
C CYS A 111 -15.41 -0.11 -24.37
N ARG A 112 -14.61 0.96 -24.43
CA ARG A 112 -14.80 2.05 -25.40
C ARG A 112 -14.69 1.56 -26.84
N ARG A 113 -13.68 0.74 -27.14
CA ARG A 113 -13.53 0.14 -28.47
C ARG A 113 -14.73 -0.74 -28.84
N ARG A 114 -15.21 -1.55 -27.90
CA ARG A 114 -16.40 -2.38 -28.13
C ARG A 114 -17.64 -1.53 -28.38
N LEU A 115 -17.76 -0.39 -27.69
CA LEU A 115 -18.87 0.54 -27.90
C LEU A 115 -18.85 1.11 -29.32
N THR A 116 -17.69 1.58 -29.79
CA THR A 116 -17.57 2.11 -31.16
C THR A 116 -17.88 1.04 -32.22
N GLU A 117 -17.39 -0.20 -32.03
CA GLU A 117 -17.71 -1.31 -32.93
C GLU A 117 -19.21 -1.61 -32.99
N LEU A 118 -19.91 -1.52 -31.85
CA LEU A 118 -21.38 -1.71 -31.79
C LEU A 118 -22.13 -0.55 -32.44
N GLU A 119 -21.69 0.69 -32.23
CA GLU A 119 -22.25 1.88 -32.87
C GLU A 119 -22.13 1.81 -34.40
N GLU A 120 -20.97 1.40 -34.91
CA GLU A 120 -20.73 1.19 -36.34
C GLU A 120 -21.63 0.07 -36.91
N SER A 121 -21.75 -1.05 -36.20
CA SER A 121 -22.65 -2.15 -36.59
C SER A 121 -24.10 -1.70 -36.65
N MET A 122 -24.55 -0.90 -35.68
CA MET A 122 -25.91 -0.40 -35.61
C MET A 122 -26.22 0.54 -36.78
N CYS A 123 -25.28 1.42 -37.16
CA CYS A 123 -25.40 2.27 -38.34
C CYS A 123 -25.53 1.44 -39.62
N ALA A 124 -24.68 0.43 -39.79
CA ALA A 124 -24.71 -0.45 -40.96
C ALA A 124 -26.04 -1.22 -41.08
N GLU A 125 -26.56 -1.78 -39.98
CA GLU A 125 -27.87 -2.44 -39.98
C GLU A 125 -29.00 -1.43 -40.27
N GLY A 126 -28.91 -0.21 -39.73
CA GLY A 126 -29.86 0.86 -40.01
C GLY A 126 -29.92 1.22 -41.49
N ASP A 127 -28.78 1.30 -42.17
CA ASP A 127 -28.72 1.58 -43.60
C ASP A 127 -29.24 0.41 -44.45
N ARG A 128 -28.99 -0.84 -44.03
CA ARG A 128 -29.61 -2.02 -44.67
C ARG A 128 -31.12 -2.01 -44.56
N ILE A 129 -31.67 -1.69 -43.39
CA ILE A 129 -33.13 -1.59 -43.18
C ILE A 129 -33.73 -0.49 -44.08
N LYS A 130 -33.06 0.65 -44.21
CA LYS A 130 -33.51 1.72 -45.12
C LYS A 130 -33.51 1.25 -46.57
N ALA A 131 -32.45 0.55 -47.00
CA ALA A 131 -32.35 0.03 -48.36
C ALA A 131 -33.45 -0.99 -48.65
N THR A 132 -33.68 -1.96 -47.76
CA THR A 132 -34.74 -2.96 -47.95
C THR A 132 -36.14 -2.34 -47.91
N ALA A 133 -36.37 -1.31 -47.07
CA ALA A 133 -37.63 -0.57 -47.07
C ALA A 133 -37.88 0.17 -48.39
N GLN A 134 -36.83 0.76 -49.00
CA GLN A 134 -36.92 1.39 -50.32
C GLN A 134 -37.21 0.36 -51.43
N GLU A 135 -36.57 -0.81 -51.38
CA GLU A 135 -36.85 -1.90 -52.32
C GLU A 135 -38.31 -2.37 -52.22
N LEU A 136 -38.85 -2.52 -51.00
CA LEU A 136 -40.25 -2.90 -50.79
C LEU A 136 -41.24 -1.85 -51.32
N ASP A 137 -41.03 -0.55 -51.05
CA ASP A 137 -41.87 0.53 -51.61
C ASP A 137 -41.82 0.54 -53.15
N SER A 138 -40.66 0.23 -53.73
CA SER A 138 -40.51 0.13 -55.19
C SER A 138 -41.31 -1.03 -55.79
N LEU A 139 -41.43 -2.16 -55.07
CA LEU A 139 -42.20 -3.33 -55.48
C LEU A 139 -43.71 -3.13 -55.30
N GLU A 140 -44.15 -2.37 -54.30
CA GLU A 140 -45.57 -2.06 -54.10
C GLU A 140 -46.14 -1.12 -55.18
N ARG A 141 -45.27 -0.30 -55.79
CA ARG A 141 -45.66 0.65 -56.84
C ARG A 141 -45.76 0.04 -58.25
N VAL A 142 -45.36 -1.23 -58.43
CA VAL A 142 -45.44 -1.97 -59.70
C VAL A 142 -46.69 -2.83 -59.72
#